data_AF-A0A937W296-F1
#
_entry.id   AF-A0A937W296-F1
#
_cell.length_a   1.000
_cell.length_b   1.000
_cell.length_c   1.000
_cell.angle_alpha   90.00
_cell.angle_beta   90.00
_cell.angle_gamma   90.00
#
_symmetry.space_group_name_H-M   'P 1'
#
loop_
_entity.id
_entity.type
_entity.pdbx_description
1 polymer ?
#
loop_
_entity_poly.entity_id
_entity_poly.type
_entity_poly.pdbx_seq_one_letter_code
_entity_poly.pdbx_strand_id
1 'polypeptide(L)'
;MAEHGPERVTCEQATALLLDYITGELSEAITQVLERHLGCCVDCAVFLRTYRETIRATRTLQYEDIPAELQNRLLETLQTKIGGAPPQ
;
A
#
# COMPACT_ATOMS: atom_id res chain seq x y z
N MET A 1 -0.59 22.12 17.98
CA MET A 1 0.06 21.38 19.08
C MET A 1 -0.68 20.06 19.19
N ALA A 2 -0.02 18.95 18.91
CA ALA A 2 -0.62 17.63 18.80
C ALA A 2 -0.48 16.90 20.13
N GLU A 3 -1.61 16.56 20.74
CA GLU A 3 -1.68 15.81 21.97
C GLU A 3 -2.77 14.76 21.82
N HIS A 4 -2.41 13.54 21.41
CA HIS A 4 -3.35 12.43 21.34
C HIS A 4 -2.68 11.15 21.85
N GLY A 5 -2.92 10.86 23.13
CA GLY A 5 -2.58 9.59 23.77
C GLY A 5 -3.44 8.44 23.24
N PRO A 6 -3.11 7.19 23.63
CA PRO A 6 -3.62 5.93 23.03
C PRO A 6 -5.13 5.67 23.21
N GLU A 7 -5.92 6.63 23.70
CA GLU A 7 -7.34 6.41 23.99
C GLU A 7 -8.27 6.90 22.87
N ARG A 8 -7.83 7.80 21.99
CA ARG A 8 -8.61 8.31 20.85
C ARG A 8 -7.72 8.51 19.63
N VAL A 9 -7.95 7.71 18.59
CA VAL A 9 -7.29 7.84 17.28
C VAL A 9 -8.16 8.69 16.35
N THR A 10 -7.55 9.63 15.64
CA THR A 10 -8.23 10.44 14.62
C THR A 10 -8.40 9.65 13.32
N CYS A 11 -9.28 10.09 12.41
CA CYS A 11 -9.44 9.44 11.11
C CYS A 11 -8.12 9.42 10.32
N GLU A 12 -7.32 10.50 10.39
CA GLU A 12 -6.01 10.58 9.74
C GLU A 12 -5.04 9.53 10.29
N GLN A 13 -4.92 9.44 11.61
CA GLN A 13 -4.09 8.43 12.26
C GLN A 13 -4.60 7.01 11.96
N ALA A 14 -5.92 6.81 11.96
CA ALA A 14 -6.52 5.53 11.63
C ALA A 14 -6.12 5.10 10.21
N THR A 15 -6.21 6.00 9.23
CA THR A 15 -5.80 5.71 7.84
C THR A 15 -4.31 5.38 7.71
N ALA A 16 -3.45 6.03 8.49
CA ALA A 16 -2.02 5.74 8.50
C ALA A 16 -1.70 4.33 9.06
N LEU A 17 -2.52 3.83 10.00
CA LEU A 17 -2.34 2.52 10.62
C LEU A 17 -2.93 1.36 9.80
N LEU A 18 -3.68 1.61 8.74
CA LEU A 18 -4.41 0.55 8.02
C LEU A 18 -3.51 -0.46 7.32
N LEU A 19 -2.34 -0.01 6.83
CA LEU A 19 -1.40 -0.92 6.17
C LEU A 19 -0.91 -1.97 7.16
N ASP A 20 -0.35 -1.50 8.29
CA ASP A 20 0.15 -2.35 9.37
C ASP A 20 -0.96 -3.23 9.99
N TYR A 21 -2.20 -2.71 10.06
CA TYR A 21 -3.37 -3.47 10.51
C TYR A 21 -3.67 -4.65 9.57
N ILE A 22 -3.55 -4.45 8.26
CA ILE A 22 -3.83 -5.48 7.25
C ILE A 22 -2.69 -6.49 7.14
N THR A 23 -1.44 -6.05 7.33
CA THR A 23 -0.27 -6.95 7.34
C THR A 23 -0.11 -7.69 8.67
N GLY A 24 -0.83 -7.27 9.71
CA GLY A 24 -0.76 -7.88 11.04
C GLY A 24 0.48 -7.47 11.84
N GLU A 25 1.07 -6.33 11.48
CA GLU A 25 2.30 -5.79 12.10
C GLU A 25 2.02 -4.84 13.26
N LEU A 26 0.74 -4.47 13.47
CA LEU A 26 0.34 -3.67 14.63
C LEU A 26 0.43 -4.45 15.95
N SER A 27 0.87 -3.76 17.00
CA SER A 27 0.78 -4.28 18.37
C SER A 27 -0.68 -4.37 18.82
N GLU A 28 -0.97 -5.35 19.68
CA GLU A 28 -2.33 -5.64 20.15
C GLU A 28 -3.03 -4.41 20.75
N ALA A 29 -2.30 -3.60 21.52
CA ALA A 29 -2.84 -2.36 22.10
C ALA A 29 -3.31 -1.35 21.03
N ILE A 30 -2.55 -1.19 19.95
CA ILE A 30 -2.91 -0.26 18.86
C ILE A 30 -4.04 -0.82 18.02
N THR A 31 -4.02 -2.13 17.77
CA THR A 31 -5.09 -2.85 17.06
C THR A 31 -6.44 -2.62 17.74
N GLN A 32 -6.53 -2.79 19.07
CA GLN A 32 -7.78 -2.58 19.81
C GLN A 32 -8.31 -1.13 19.70
N VAL A 33 -7.42 -0.15 19.73
CA VAL A 33 -7.78 1.27 19.61
C VAL A 33 -8.31 1.59 18.21
N LEU A 34 -7.65 1.04 17.19
CA LEU A 34 -8.07 1.19 15.79
C LEU A 34 -9.41 0.49 15.53
N GLU A 35 -9.60 -0.72 16.03
CA GLU A 35 -10.86 -1.46 15.89
C GLU A 35 -12.04 -0.75 16.54
N ARG A 36 -11.81 -0.15 17.72
CA ARG A 36 -12.81 0.70 18.36
C ARG A 36 -13.20 1.90 17.49
N HIS A 37 -12.23 2.53 16.83
CA HIS A 37 -12.49 3.64 15.90
C HIS A 37 -13.27 3.17 14.66
N LEU A 38 -12.84 2.06 14.04
CA LEU A 38 -13.53 1.47 12.90
C LEU A 38 -14.98 1.05 13.24
N GLY A 39 -15.25 0.69 14.50
CA GLY A 39 -16.58 0.38 14.99
C GLY A 39 -17.49 1.60 15.18
N CYS A 40 -16.94 2.80 15.37
CA CYS A 40 -17.71 4.02 15.60
C CYS A 40 -17.70 5.03 14.43
N CYS A 41 -16.76 4.89 13.49
CA CYS A 41 -16.62 5.78 12.33
C CYS A 41 -16.92 5.03 11.02
N VAL A 42 -18.07 5.35 10.42
CA VAL A 42 -18.51 4.75 9.14
C VAL A 42 -17.54 5.08 8.00
N ASP A 43 -17.02 6.31 7.94
CA ASP A 43 -16.10 6.73 6.88
C ASP A 43 -14.81 5.91 6.87
N CYS A 44 -14.20 5.70 8.04
CA CYS A 44 -13.01 4.87 8.16
C CYS A 44 -13.29 3.39 7.89
N ALA A 45 -14.45 2.87 8.28
CA ALA A 45 -14.86 1.51 7.93
C ALA A 45 -15.02 1.33 6.41
N VAL A 46 -15.64 2.29 5.72
CA VAL A 46 -15.77 2.31 4.26
C VAL A 46 -14.40 2.43 3.61
N PHE A 47 -13.53 3.31 4.12
CA PHE A 47 -12.17 3.47 3.61
C PHE A 47 -11.36 2.17 3.73
N LEU A 48 -11.41 1.49 4.87
CA LEU A 48 -10.75 0.18 5.06
C LEU A 48 -11.24 -0.84 4.04
N ARG A 49 -12.54 -0.88 3.74
CA ARG A 49 -13.09 -1.76 2.70
C ARG A 49 -12.47 -1.44 1.34
N THR A 50 -12.49 -0.18 0.92
CA THR A 50 -11.89 0.26 -0.35
C THR A 50 -10.40 -0.07 -0.42
N TYR A 51 -9.67 0.18 0.65
CA TYR A 51 -8.23 -0.09 0.72
C TYR A 51 -7.92 -1.58 0.56
N ARG A 52 -8.71 -2.47 1.18
CA ARG A 52 -8.60 -3.93 0.98
C ARG A 52 -8.88 -4.34 -0.47
N GLU A 53 -9.88 -3.74 -1.12
CA GLU A 53 -10.17 -4.02 -2.53
C GLU A 53 -9.03 -3.53 -3.44
N THR A 54 -8.44 -2.36 -3.17
CA THR A 54 -7.24 -1.90 -3.89
C THR A 54 -6.10 -2.90 -3.78
N ILE A 55 -5.81 -3.43 -2.58
CA ILE A 55 -4.78 -4.46 -2.39
C ILE A 55 -5.11 -5.74 -3.17
N ARG A 56 -6.37 -6.17 -3.18
CA ARG A 56 -6.79 -7.35 -3.95
C ARG A 56 -6.60 -7.13 -5.44
N ALA A 57 -7.07 -6.00 -5.96
CA ALA A 57 -6.96 -5.65 -7.37
C ALA A 57 -5.49 -5.52 -7.83
N THR A 58 -4.61 -4.98 -6.99
CA THR A 58 -3.19 -4.90 -7.33
C THR A 58 -2.49 -6.26 -7.23
N ARG A 59 -2.90 -7.13 -6.30
CA ARG A 59 -2.36 -8.50 -6.19
C ARG A 59 -2.77 -9.42 -7.35
N THR A 60 -3.86 -9.11 -8.05
CA THR A 60 -4.23 -9.88 -9.25
C THR A 60 -3.35 -9.55 -10.45
N LEU A 61 -2.63 -8.43 -10.45
CA LEU A 61 -1.71 -8.08 -11.53
C LEU A 61 -0.52 -9.05 -11.53
N GLN A 62 -0.33 -9.77 -12.63
CA GLN A 62 0.80 -10.66 -12.83
C GLN A 62 1.86 -10.00 -13.71
N TYR A 63 3.11 -10.43 -13.57
CA TYR A 63 4.19 -10.04 -14.48
C TYR A 63 3.87 -10.42 -15.93
N GLU A 64 3.18 -11.54 -16.12
CA GLU A 64 2.72 -12.03 -17.42
C GLU A 64 1.70 -11.12 -18.10
N ASP A 65 1.01 -10.23 -17.36
CA ASP A 65 0.10 -9.24 -17.92
C ASP A 65 0.84 -8.08 -18.61
N ILE A 66 2.15 -7.96 -18.41
CA ILE A 66 2.97 -6.93 -19.06
C ILE A 66 3.19 -7.32 -20.52
N PRO A 67 2.75 -6.52 -21.50
CA PRO A 67 2.94 -6.82 -22.92
C PRO A 67 4.41 -7.04 -23.26
N ALA A 68 4.72 -8.15 -23.94
CA ALA A 68 6.09 -8.50 -24.31
C ALA A 68 6.79 -7.39 -25.13
N GLU A 69 6.03 -6.65 -25.95
CA GLU A 69 6.55 -5.50 -26.70
C GLU A 69 7.09 -4.40 -25.77
N LEU A 70 6.39 -4.12 -24.68
CA LEU A 70 6.83 -3.13 -23.69
C LEU A 70 8.09 -3.60 -22.97
N GLN A 71 8.15 -4.88 -22.60
CA GLN A 71 9.33 -5.48 -21.97
C GLN A 71 10.57 -5.39 -22.88
N ASN A 72 10.42 -5.78 -24.15
CA ASN A 72 11.50 -5.74 -25.14
C ASN A 72 12.00 -4.32 -25.36
N ARG A 73 11.10 -3.35 -25.55
CA ARG A 73 11.48 -1.93 -25.72
C ARG A 73 12.20 -1.37 -24.50
N LEU A 74 11.78 -1.74 -23.30
CA LEU A 74 12.46 -1.33 -22.06
C LEU A 74 13.87 -1.93 -21.99
N LEU A 75 14.02 -3.23 -22.24
CA LEU A 75 15.32 -3.90 -22.22
C LEU A 75 16.29 -3.33 -23.26
N GLU A 76 15.83 -3.08 -24.49
CA GLU A 76 16.63 -2.49 -25.57
C GLU A 76 17.10 -1.06 -25.22
N THR A 77 16.21 -0.27 -24.61
CA THR A 77 16.54 1.07 -24.12
C THR A 77 17.56 1.03 -22.98
N LEU A 78 17.41 0.11 -22.03
CA LEU A 78 18.33 -0.05 -20.90
C LEU A 78 19.71 -0.56 -21.37
N GLN A 79 19.75 -1.50 -22.32
CA GLN A 79 21.00 -1.96 -22.93
C GLN A 79 21.72 -0.83 -23.66
N THR A 80 20.99 0.01 -24.40
CA THR A 80 21.59 1.15 -25.11
C THR A 80 22.12 2.24 -24.16
N LYS A 81 21.47 2.43 -23.00
CA LYS A 81 21.82 3.50 -22.04
C LYS A 81 22.80 3.10 -20.94
N ILE A 82 22.77 1.83 -20.52
CA ILE A 82 23.60 1.28 -19.44
C ILE A 82 24.75 0.45 -20.03
N GLY A 83 24.49 -0.24 -21.14
CA GLY A 83 25.49 -0.96 -21.93
C GLY A 83 26.19 -0.04 -22.93
N GLY A 84 26.84 1.01 -22.45
CA GLY A 84 28.00 1.54 -23.17
C GLY A 84 29.09 0.46 -23.22
N ALA A 85 28.98 -0.50 -24.14
CA ALA A 85 30.03 -1.42 -24.53
C ALA A 85 30.78 -0.84 -25.75
N PRO A 86 32.10 -1.05 -25.85
CA PRO A 86 33.04 -0.15 -26.53
C PRO A 86 32.87 -0.17 -28.05
N PRO A 87 33.20 0.95 -28.74
CA PRO A 87 33.30 0.95 -30.19
C PRO A 87 34.48 0.06 -30.62
N GLN A 88 34.19 -0.81 -31.58
CA GLN A 88 35.13 -1.60 -32.35
C GLN A 88 35.93 -0.74 -33.35
#